data_AF-M1DMM4-F1
#
_entry.id   AF-M1DMM4-F1
#
_cell.length_a   1.000
_cell.length_b   1.000
_cell.length_c   1.000
_cell.angle_alpha   90.00
_cell.angle_beta   90.00
_cell.angle_gamma   90.00
#
_symmetry.space_group_name_H-M   'P 1'
#
loop_
_entity.id
_entity.type
_entity.pdbx_description
1 polymer ?
#
loop_
_entity_poly.entity_id
_entity_poly.type
_entity_poly.pdbx_seq_one_letter_code
_entity_poly.pdbx_strand_id
1 'polypeptide(L)'
;MNMDMIKVGPIGGKTTDGSVWDEKGKGEIAKIFVTSGIEANFVLSLQFLFVDHNGQFILSDRHGAHYNSSLTTTFNTVVLDYPSEFLIGIKGTYYSNGMRSITFVSNKGTYGPYGGVKPMVVDREFDFQIGNDRSFGGFHGLKQKAYVESIGLYLKPITPSMIQAHSTHRAQPKRKKNK
;
A
#
# COMPACT_ATOMS: atom_id res chain seq x y z
N MET A 1 3.04 -14.74 16.99
CA MET A 1 1.82 -15.39 16.47
C MET A 1 1.70 -15.00 15.00
N ASN A 2 1.64 -15.97 14.08
CA ASN A 2 1.23 -15.67 12.70
C ASN A 2 -0.25 -15.28 12.79
N MET A 3 -0.54 -13.99 12.74
CA MET A 3 -1.92 -13.53 12.66
C MET A 3 -2.40 -13.69 11.22
N ASP A 4 -3.54 -14.34 11.06
CA ASP A 4 -4.26 -14.33 9.80
C ASP A 4 -4.58 -12.88 9.42
N MET A 5 -4.23 -12.50 8.20
CA MET A 5 -4.49 -11.18 7.64
C MET A 5 -5.64 -11.27 6.65
N ILE A 6 -6.48 -10.24 6.62
CA ILE A 6 -7.53 -10.08 5.63
C ILE A 6 -6.86 -9.67 4.31
N LYS A 7 -7.10 -10.42 3.24
CA LYS A 7 -6.59 -10.12 1.88
C LYS A 7 -7.69 -9.41 1.08
N VAL A 8 -7.42 -8.20 0.63
CA VAL A 8 -8.34 -7.37 -0.18
C VAL A 8 -7.79 -7.20 -1.59
N GLY A 9 -8.65 -7.34 -2.60
CA GLY A 9 -8.26 -7.26 -4.02
C GLY A 9 -7.55 -8.54 -4.53
N PRO A 10 -6.71 -8.44 -5.58
CA PRO A 10 -6.21 -7.20 -6.16
C PRO A 10 -7.24 -6.54 -7.09
N ILE A 11 -7.08 -5.23 -7.32
CA ILE A 11 -7.83 -4.46 -8.32
C ILE A 11 -6.86 -3.91 -9.36
N GLY A 12 -7.27 -3.92 -10.62
CA GLY A 12 -6.41 -3.52 -11.73
C GLY A 12 -6.90 -4.04 -13.07
N GLY A 13 -5.96 -4.19 -14.00
CA GLY A 13 -6.25 -4.69 -15.35
C GLY A 13 -6.82 -6.11 -15.38
N LYS A 14 -7.26 -6.53 -16.57
CA LYS A 14 -7.94 -7.81 -16.78
C LYS A 14 -6.99 -8.97 -17.07
N THR A 15 -5.70 -8.72 -17.26
CA THR A 15 -4.75 -9.76 -17.63
C THR A 15 -4.35 -10.59 -16.42
N THR A 16 -3.99 -11.86 -16.67
CA THR A 16 -3.63 -12.83 -15.62
C THR A 16 -2.28 -13.52 -15.89
N ASP A 17 -1.63 -13.20 -17.01
CA ASP A 17 -0.38 -13.78 -17.49
C ASP A 17 0.89 -13.10 -16.92
N GLY A 18 0.72 -12.14 -16.01
CA GLY A 18 1.80 -11.47 -15.30
C GLY A 18 2.43 -12.31 -14.18
N SER A 19 3.43 -11.73 -13.52
CA SER A 19 4.04 -12.31 -12.32
C SER A 19 3.36 -11.79 -11.06
N VAL A 20 3.00 -12.69 -10.15
CA VAL A 20 2.49 -12.31 -8.81
C VAL A 20 3.62 -11.73 -7.97
N TRP A 21 3.30 -10.69 -7.20
CA TRP A 21 4.17 -10.16 -6.16
C TRP A 21 3.38 -10.05 -4.85
N ASP A 22 4.05 -10.35 -3.73
CA ASP A 22 3.43 -10.44 -2.42
C ASP A 22 4.38 -9.93 -1.34
N GLU A 23 3.97 -8.86 -0.67
CA GLU A 23 4.70 -8.14 0.37
C GLU A 23 3.99 -8.27 1.73
N LYS A 24 3.24 -9.38 1.94
CA LYS A 24 2.54 -9.67 3.20
C LYS A 24 3.50 -9.67 4.39
N GLY A 25 3.11 -8.98 5.45
CA GLY A 25 3.74 -9.04 6.77
C GLY A 25 5.11 -8.37 6.88
N LYS A 26 5.51 -7.56 5.90
CA LYS A 26 6.83 -6.89 5.92
C LYS A 26 6.92 -5.69 6.87
N GLY A 27 5.81 -5.28 7.49
CA GLY A 27 5.80 -4.24 8.53
C GLY A 27 5.10 -2.97 8.10
N GLU A 28 5.50 -1.84 8.69
CA GLU A 28 5.01 -0.50 8.30
C GLU A 28 5.84 0.05 7.14
N ILE A 29 5.44 1.18 6.55
CA ILE A 29 6.13 1.80 5.40
C ILE A 29 6.76 3.12 5.83
N ALA A 30 8.02 3.33 5.43
CA ALA A 30 8.71 4.62 5.58
C ALA A 30 8.81 5.40 4.27
N LYS A 31 9.00 4.70 3.13
CA LYS A 31 9.06 5.33 1.81
C LYS A 31 8.38 4.49 0.74
N ILE A 32 7.85 5.18 -0.27
CA ILE A 32 7.29 4.56 -1.46
C ILE A 32 7.95 5.21 -2.68
N PHE A 33 8.42 4.39 -3.61
CA PHE A 33 9.02 4.84 -4.86
C PHE A 33 8.08 4.45 -6.01
N VAL A 34 7.78 5.44 -6.85
CA VAL A 34 6.83 5.27 -7.95
C VAL A 34 7.48 5.73 -9.24
N THR A 35 7.51 4.85 -10.24
CA THR A 35 7.84 5.23 -11.62
C THR A 35 6.57 5.23 -12.45
N SER A 36 6.32 6.29 -13.21
CA SER A 36 5.17 6.39 -14.12
C SER A 36 5.57 6.86 -15.51
N GLY A 37 4.85 6.42 -16.54
CA GLY A 37 5.07 6.84 -17.92
C GLY A 37 4.22 8.06 -18.25
N ILE A 38 4.83 9.10 -18.83
CA ILE A 38 4.14 10.36 -19.21
C ILE A 38 3.17 10.12 -20.36
N GLU A 39 3.58 9.34 -21.36
CA GLU A 39 2.80 9.12 -22.59
C GLU A 39 1.89 7.89 -22.47
N ALA A 40 2.38 6.84 -21.82
CA ALA A 40 1.68 5.56 -21.74
C ALA A 40 0.59 5.54 -20.65
N ASN A 41 0.50 6.58 -19.80
CA ASN A 41 -0.45 6.70 -18.69
C ASN A 41 -0.49 5.44 -17.81
N PHE A 42 0.67 4.90 -17.43
CA PHE A 42 0.76 3.72 -16.58
C PHE A 42 1.57 4.02 -15.32
N VAL A 43 1.20 3.35 -14.24
CA VAL A 43 2.10 3.10 -13.12
C VAL A 43 3.08 2.00 -13.59
N LEU A 44 4.31 2.39 -13.88
CA LEU A 44 5.31 1.49 -14.45
C LEU A 44 5.95 0.62 -13.39
N SER A 45 6.26 1.18 -12.22
CA SER A 45 6.73 0.38 -11.09
C SER A 45 6.46 0.99 -9.74
N LEU A 46 6.39 0.11 -8.75
CA LEU A 46 6.28 0.40 -7.32
C LEU A 46 7.42 -0.30 -6.58
N GLN A 47 7.98 0.36 -5.58
CA GLN A 47 8.94 -0.21 -4.63
C GLN A 47 8.74 0.43 -3.27
N PHE A 48 8.94 -0.34 -2.21
CA PHE A 48 8.59 0.06 -0.85
C PHE A 48 9.78 -0.10 0.08
N LEU A 49 10.00 0.88 0.95
CA LEU A 49 10.90 0.75 2.08
C LEU A 49 10.05 0.46 3.33
N PHE A 50 10.09 -0.79 3.78
CA PHE A 50 9.38 -1.23 4.97
C PHE A 50 10.21 -0.99 6.24
N VAL A 51 9.52 -0.93 7.38
CA VAL A 51 10.10 -1.02 8.71
C VAL A 51 9.52 -2.27 9.37
N ASP A 52 10.38 -3.26 9.63
CA ASP A 52 9.97 -4.53 10.22
C ASP A 52 9.65 -4.40 11.73
N HIS A 53 9.24 -5.50 12.35
CA HIS A 53 8.89 -5.55 13.78
C HIS A 53 10.08 -5.30 14.73
N ASN A 54 11.32 -5.37 14.23
CA ASN A 54 12.55 -5.07 14.97
C ASN A 54 13.02 -3.63 14.72
N GLY A 55 12.28 -2.83 13.94
CA GLY A 55 12.66 -1.48 13.55
C GLY A 55 13.69 -1.42 12.42
N GLN A 56 13.96 -2.54 11.72
CA GLN A 56 14.90 -2.58 10.61
C GLN A 56 14.24 -2.12 9.32
N PHE A 57 14.99 -1.32 8.54
CA PHE A 57 14.54 -0.86 7.23
C PHE A 57 14.84 -1.92 6.16
N ILE A 58 13.80 -2.41 5.49
CA ILE A 58 13.89 -3.46 4.47
C ILE A 58 13.33 -2.94 3.14
N LEU A 59 14.19 -2.85 2.12
CA LEU A 59 13.78 -2.45 0.78
C LEU A 59 13.17 -3.66 0.05
N SER A 60 11.97 -3.48 -0.50
CA SER A 60 11.31 -4.50 -1.32
C SER A 60 12.00 -4.67 -2.67
N ASP A 61 11.66 -5.76 -3.36
CA ASP A 61 11.87 -5.83 -4.80
C ASP A 61 11.08 -4.72 -5.51
N ARG A 62 11.54 -4.38 -6.71
CA ARG A 62 10.76 -3.52 -7.60
C ARG A 62 9.66 -4.34 -8.27
N HIS A 63 8.45 -3.83 -8.21
CA HIS A 63 7.28 -4.44 -8.85
C HIS A 63 6.90 -3.65 -10.09
N GLY A 64 7.05 -4.24 -11.27
CA GLY A 64 6.84 -3.59 -12.58
C GLY A 64 8.16 -3.43 -13.34
N ALA A 65 8.26 -2.40 -14.17
CA ALA A 65 9.44 -2.15 -15.00
C ALA A 65 10.68 -1.74 -14.20
N HIS A 66 11.83 -2.31 -14.55
CA HIS A 66 13.13 -1.89 -14.00
C HIS A 66 13.62 -0.58 -14.62
N TYR A 67 13.40 -0.40 -15.92
CA TYR A 67 13.61 0.81 -16.72
C TYR A 67 13.03 0.52 -18.12
N ASN A 68 12.37 1.50 -18.74
CA ASN A 68 11.94 1.38 -20.14
C ASN A 68 12.53 2.56 -20.92
N SER A 69 13.63 2.33 -21.62
CA SER A 69 14.35 3.36 -22.40
C SER A 69 13.52 3.97 -23.54
N SER A 70 12.40 3.35 -23.89
CA SER A 70 11.52 3.79 -24.99
C SER A 70 10.37 4.68 -24.53
N LEU A 71 10.26 4.99 -23.22
CA LEU A 71 9.20 5.84 -22.69
C LEU A 71 9.79 6.99 -21.87
N THR A 72 9.20 8.18 -22.02
CA THR A 72 9.44 9.29 -21.08
C THR A 72 8.83 8.94 -19.72
N THR A 73 9.64 8.84 -18.67
CA THR A 73 9.20 8.44 -17.33
C THR A 73 9.42 9.52 -16.28
N THR A 74 8.53 9.58 -15.29
CA THR A 74 8.74 10.32 -14.04
C THR A 74 9.03 9.35 -12.90
N PHE A 75 9.90 9.77 -11.98
CA PHE A 75 10.21 9.05 -10.74
C PHE A 75 9.83 9.93 -9.55
N ASN A 76 9.00 9.41 -8.66
CA ASN A 76 8.52 10.11 -7.48
C ASN A 76 8.83 9.30 -6.23
N THR A 77 9.16 9.99 -5.14
CA THR A 77 9.34 9.40 -3.82
C THR A 77 8.33 9.99 -2.85
N VAL A 78 7.57 9.13 -2.19
CA VAL A 78 6.77 9.47 -1.02
C VAL A 78 7.63 9.18 0.20
N VAL A 79 7.85 10.19 1.03
CA VAL A 79 8.54 10.04 2.32
C VAL A 79 7.51 10.29 3.41
N LEU A 80 7.27 9.28 4.25
CA LEU A 80 6.38 9.41 5.40
C LEU A 80 7.19 9.84 6.63
N ASP A 81 6.59 10.68 7.46
CA ASP A 81 7.11 11.07 8.78
C ASP A 81 6.99 9.93 9.81
N TYR A 82 7.66 8.80 9.50
CA TYR A 82 7.66 7.59 10.31
C TYR A 82 8.31 7.85 11.71
N PRO A 83 7.73 7.33 12.81
CA PRO A 83 6.57 6.44 12.86
C PRO A 83 5.22 7.15 12.95
N SER A 84 5.20 8.48 13.04
CA SER A 84 3.98 9.24 13.33
C SER A 84 3.02 9.35 12.14
N GLU A 85 3.51 9.11 10.92
CA GLU A 85 2.75 9.02 9.69
C GLU A 85 2.71 7.60 9.12
N PHE A 86 1.52 7.14 8.74
CA PHE A 86 1.26 5.80 8.20
C PHE A 86 0.08 5.83 7.23
N LEU A 87 0.01 4.81 6.36
CA LEU A 87 -1.06 4.70 5.36
C LEU A 87 -2.42 4.42 6.02
N ILE A 88 -3.42 5.15 5.57
CA ILE A 88 -4.84 4.96 5.91
C ILE A 88 -5.71 4.63 4.69
N GLY A 89 -5.13 4.67 3.49
CA GLY A 89 -5.80 4.25 2.27
C GLY A 89 -4.92 4.32 1.03
N ILE A 90 -5.41 3.69 -0.04
CA ILE A 90 -4.91 3.89 -1.40
C ILE A 90 -6.10 4.07 -2.33
N LYS A 91 -5.95 4.92 -3.34
CA LYS A 91 -6.95 5.08 -4.39
C LYS A 91 -6.29 5.28 -5.73
N GLY A 92 -7.02 5.10 -6.82
CA GLY A 92 -6.45 5.29 -8.14
C GLY A 92 -7.38 4.86 -9.26
N THR A 93 -6.81 4.78 -10.45
CA THR A 93 -7.51 4.37 -11.66
C THR A 93 -6.80 3.21 -12.35
N TYR A 94 -7.57 2.41 -13.07
CA TYR A 94 -7.07 1.33 -13.90
C TYR A 94 -7.91 1.20 -15.18
N TYR A 95 -7.30 0.61 -16.20
CA TYR A 95 -8.00 0.22 -17.42
C TYR A 95 -7.83 -1.28 -17.69
N SER A 96 -8.38 -1.77 -18.80
CA SER A 96 -8.36 -3.20 -19.15
C SER A 96 -6.97 -3.83 -19.19
N ASN A 97 -5.92 -3.02 -19.38
CA ASN A 97 -4.53 -3.42 -19.57
C ASN A 97 -3.57 -2.83 -18.53
N GLY A 98 -4.06 -2.48 -17.34
CA GLY A 98 -3.18 -2.17 -16.19
C GLY A 98 -3.55 -0.93 -15.41
N MET A 99 -2.76 -0.64 -14.38
CA MET A 99 -2.97 0.47 -13.47
C MET A 99 -2.51 1.80 -14.08
N ARG A 100 -3.41 2.78 -14.03
CA ARG A 100 -3.26 4.09 -14.67
C ARG A 100 -2.74 5.14 -13.71
N SER A 101 -3.30 5.15 -12.51
CA SER A 101 -2.86 6.04 -11.46
C SER A 101 -2.92 5.38 -10.09
N ILE A 102 -2.11 5.89 -9.17
CA ILE A 102 -2.16 5.54 -7.76
C ILE A 102 -1.92 6.77 -6.89
N THR A 103 -2.69 6.88 -5.83
CA THR A 103 -2.58 7.89 -4.79
C THR A 103 -2.48 7.18 -3.45
N PHE A 104 -1.49 7.56 -2.66
CA PHE A 104 -1.31 7.06 -1.30
C PHE A 104 -1.91 8.08 -0.33
N VAL A 105 -2.72 7.59 0.60
CA VAL A 105 -3.36 8.42 1.63
C VAL A 105 -2.82 8.00 2.97
N SER A 106 -2.25 8.96 3.71
CA SER A 106 -1.77 8.76 5.08
C SER A 106 -2.65 9.52 6.07
N ASN A 107 -2.43 9.28 7.36
CA ASN A 107 -3.07 10.06 8.42
C ASN A 107 -2.62 11.53 8.47
N LYS A 108 -1.62 11.94 7.68
CA LYS A 108 -1.12 13.33 7.63
C LYS A 108 -1.20 13.98 6.26
N GLY A 109 -1.45 13.22 5.19
CA GLY A 109 -1.31 13.74 3.83
C GLY A 109 -1.86 12.82 2.74
N THR A 110 -1.78 13.33 1.51
CA THR A 110 -2.17 12.62 0.29
C THR A 110 -1.08 12.83 -0.75
N TYR A 111 -0.65 11.75 -1.39
CA TYR A 111 0.51 11.74 -2.28
C TYR A 111 0.13 11.13 -3.63
N GLY A 112 0.20 11.94 -4.69
CA GLY A 112 -0.24 11.59 -6.04
C GLY A 112 -1.40 12.49 -6.52
N PRO A 113 -2.16 12.07 -7.54
CA PRO A 113 -2.01 10.80 -8.27
C PRO A 113 -0.69 10.73 -9.05
N TYR A 114 -0.02 9.58 -8.96
CA TYR A 114 1.12 9.24 -9.81
C TYR A 114 0.63 8.39 -10.98
N GLY A 115 1.07 8.69 -12.20
CA GLY A 115 0.51 8.12 -13.42
C GLY A 115 -0.24 9.14 -14.26
N GLY A 116 -1.02 8.66 -15.23
CA GLY A 116 -1.75 9.52 -16.16
C GLY A 116 -3.20 9.72 -15.74
N VAL A 117 -3.62 10.98 -15.60
CA VAL A 117 -5.02 11.38 -15.35
C VAL A 117 -5.68 11.94 -16.62
N LYS A 118 -5.06 11.75 -17.79
CA LYS A 118 -5.76 12.10 -19.04
C LYS A 118 -7.02 11.23 -19.08
N PRO A 119 -8.22 11.82 -19.12
CA PRO A 119 -9.44 11.04 -19.13
C PRO A 119 -9.48 10.23 -20.42
N MET A 120 -9.00 9.00 -20.36
CA MET A 120 -9.51 7.97 -21.25
C MET A 120 -10.96 7.77 -20.81
N VAL A 121 -11.89 7.72 -21.76
CA VAL A 121 -13.35 7.67 -21.55
C VAL A 121 -13.82 6.46 -20.71
N VAL A 122 -12.89 5.63 -20.23
CA VAL A 122 -13.11 4.25 -19.79
C VAL A 122 -12.31 3.85 -18.55
N ASP A 123 -11.56 4.78 -17.93
CA ASP A 123 -10.82 4.47 -16.70
C ASP A 123 -11.79 4.16 -15.56
N ARG A 124 -11.52 3.06 -14.84
CA ARG A 124 -12.27 2.68 -13.63
C ARG A 124 -11.50 3.10 -12.40
N GLU A 125 -12.23 3.57 -11.41
CA GLU A 125 -11.67 4.00 -10.13
C GLU A 125 -11.67 2.86 -9.11
N PHE A 126 -10.73 2.92 -8.18
CA PHE A 126 -10.75 2.15 -6.95
C PHE A 126 -10.40 3.04 -5.78
N ASP A 127 -10.97 2.72 -4.62
CA ASP A 127 -10.69 3.41 -3.37
C ASP A 127 -10.71 2.38 -2.23
N PHE A 128 -9.54 2.09 -1.68
CA PHE A 128 -9.37 1.21 -0.54
C PHE A 128 -9.06 2.02 0.71
N GLN A 129 -10.01 1.98 1.65
CA GLN A 129 -9.88 2.59 2.97
C GLN A 129 -9.33 1.54 3.95
N ILE A 130 -8.13 1.80 4.49
CA ILE A 130 -7.45 0.94 5.48
C ILE A 130 -7.97 1.26 6.89
N GLY A 131 -8.29 2.53 7.15
CA GLY A 131 -8.65 3.02 8.48
C GLY A 131 -7.46 3.57 9.26
N ASN A 132 -7.75 4.38 10.28
CA ASN A 132 -6.75 5.10 11.07
C ASN A 132 -6.33 4.33 12.34
N ASP A 133 -5.97 3.06 12.19
CA ASP A 133 -5.66 2.15 13.31
C ASP A 133 -4.37 1.33 13.13
N ARG A 134 -3.59 1.63 12.07
CA ARG A 134 -2.36 0.91 11.69
C ARG A 134 -2.60 -0.57 11.36
N SER A 135 -3.77 -0.88 10.80
CA SER A 135 -4.09 -2.22 10.32
C SER A 135 -3.32 -2.62 9.06
N PHE A 136 -2.59 -1.72 8.38
CA PHE A 136 -1.80 -2.10 7.20
C PHE A 136 -0.86 -3.28 7.48
N GLY A 137 -0.97 -4.30 6.62
CA GLY A 137 -0.28 -5.58 6.72
C GLY A 137 0.58 -5.93 5.51
N GLY A 138 0.59 -5.12 4.45
CA GLY A 138 1.36 -5.37 3.24
C GLY A 138 0.57 -5.14 1.97
N PHE A 139 1.27 -5.19 0.83
CA PHE A 139 0.68 -5.14 -0.49
C PHE A 139 0.81 -6.48 -1.21
N HIS A 140 -0.03 -6.70 -2.21
CA HIS A 140 0.16 -7.77 -3.19
C HIS A 140 -0.38 -7.32 -4.54
N GLY A 141 -0.09 -8.06 -5.59
CA GLY A 141 -0.69 -7.80 -6.89
C GLY A 141 -0.07 -8.61 -8.01
N LEU A 142 -0.35 -8.16 -9.24
CA LEU A 142 0.22 -8.69 -10.45
C LEU A 142 1.08 -7.61 -11.13
N LYS A 143 2.25 -8.00 -11.64
CA LYS A 143 3.11 -7.13 -12.44
C LYS A 143 3.29 -7.73 -13.83
N GLN A 144 3.33 -6.86 -14.82
CA GLN A 144 3.89 -7.17 -16.13
C GLN A 144 5.35 -6.72 -16.17
N LYS A 145 6.10 -7.18 -17.19
CA LYS A 145 7.49 -6.74 -17.38
C LYS A 145 7.61 -5.21 -17.54
N ALA A 146 6.57 -4.58 -18.08
CA ALA A 146 6.59 -3.16 -18.44
C ALA A 146 5.79 -2.25 -17.49
N TYR A 147 4.88 -2.77 -16.67
CA TYR A 147 4.01 -1.95 -15.82
C TYR A 147 3.40 -2.77 -14.67
N VAL A 148 2.78 -2.08 -13.72
CA VAL A 148 2.00 -2.71 -12.66
C VAL A 148 0.59 -2.98 -13.19
N GLU A 149 0.15 -4.24 -13.13
CA GLU A 149 -1.17 -4.63 -13.62
C GLU A 149 -2.24 -4.36 -12.58
N SER A 150 -1.99 -4.78 -11.33
CA SER A 150 -2.97 -4.72 -10.25
C SER A 150 -2.30 -4.58 -8.87
N ILE A 151 -3.06 -4.07 -7.91
CA ILE A 151 -2.64 -3.93 -6.51
C ILE A 151 -3.77 -4.32 -5.55
N GLY A 152 -3.40 -4.89 -4.43
CA GLY A 152 -4.27 -5.27 -3.32
C GLY A 152 -3.57 -5.07 -1.98
N LEU A 153 -4.32 -5.26 -0.91
CA LEU A 153 -3.89 -5.01 0.47
C LEU A 153 -3.96 -6.26 1.31
N TYR A 154 -3.10 -6.34 2.31
CA TYR A 154 -3.31 -7.14 3.50
C TYR A 154 -3.62 -6.23 4.69
N LEU A 155 -4.60 -6.61 5.50
CA LEU A 155 -4.99 -5.90 6.71
C LEU A 155 -4.89 -6.82 7.93
N LYS A 156 -4.32 -6.32 9.02
CA LYS A 156 -4.27 -6.96 10.33
C LYS A 156 -5.63 -6.74 11.01
N PRO A 157 -6.35 -7.81 11.39
CA PRO A 157 -7.65 -7.68 12.05
C PRO A 157 -7.54 -7.17 13.49
N ILE A 158 -6.36 -7.32 14.12
CA ILE A 158 -6.08 -6.86 15.48
C ILE A 158 -4.88 -5.94 15.43
N THR A 159 -5.03 -4.74 15.96
CA THR A 159 -4.00 -3.70 15.94
C THR A 159 -3.44 -3.44 17.35
N PRO A 160 -2.24 -2.84 17.46
CA PRO A 160 -1.62 -2.56 18.77
C PRO A 160 -2.50 -1.71 19.70
N SER A 161 -3.28 -0.77 19.15
CA SER A 161 -4.20 0.07 19.93
C SER A 161 -5.30 -0.75 20.61
N MET A 162 -5.85 -1.76 19.92
CA MET A 162 -6.85 -2.68 20.49
C MET A 162 -6.25 -3.57 21.58
N ILE A 163 -5.01 -4.04 21.39
CA ILE A 163 -4.30 -4.83 22.39
C ILE A 163 -4.02 -3.99 23.65
N GLN A 164 -3.56 -2.76 23.48
CA GLN A 164 -3.33 -1.84 24.60
C GLN A 164 -4.63 -1.57 25.36
N ALA A 165 -5.73 -1.24 24.67
CA ALA A 165 -7.03 -1.02 25.30
C ALA A 165 -7.52 -2.25 26.10
N HIS A 166 -7.34 -3.46 25.57
CA HIS A 166 -7.68 -4.68 26.31
C HIS A 166 -6.82 -4.88 27.57
N SER A 167 -5.52 -4.57 27.51
CA SER A 167 -4.63 -4.70 28.66
C SER A 167 -4.92 -3.68 29.77
N THR A 168 -5.26 -2.43 29.41
CA THR A 168 -5.59 -1.38 30.38
C THR A 168 -6.91 -1.64 31.07
N HIS A 169 -7.92 -2.19 30.37
CA HIS A 169 -9.18 -2.61 30.99
C HIS A 169 -9.02 -3.77 31.99
N ARG A 170 -8.10 -4.70 31.76
CA ARG A 170 -7.82 -5.80 32.71
C ARG A 170 -7.05 -5.36 33.96
N ALA A 171 -6.34 -4.23 33.90
CA ALA A 171 -5.48 -3.76 34.98
C ALA A 171 -6.18 -2.89 36.06
N GLN A 172 -7.49 -2.59 35.93
CA GLN A 172 -8.19 -1.81 36.96
C GLN A 172 -8.33 -2.57 38.30
N PRO A 173 -8.05 -1.95 39.47
CA PRO A 173 -7.99 -2.68 40.73
C PRO A 173 -9.38 -3.08 41.24
N LYS A 174 -9.49 -4.28 41.83
CA LYS A 174 -10.63 -4.66 42.67
C LYS A 174 -10.82 -3.60 43.75
N ARG A 175 -11.94 -2.87 43.69
CA ARG A 175 -12.40 -1.91 44.69
C ARG A 175 -12.19 -2.51 46.09
N LYS A 176 -11.25 -1.95 46.88
CA LYS A 176 -11.11 -2.31 48.29
C LYS A 176 -12.43 -1.94 48.97
N LYS A 177 -13.16 -2.94 49.47
CA LYS A 177 -14.29 -2.72 50.37
C LYS A 177 -13.71 -2.19 51.67
N ASN A 178 -13.91 -0.90 51.92
CA ASN A 178 -13.61 -0.31 53.22
C ASN A 178 -14.54 -0.93 54.27
N LYS A 179 -13.95 -1.48 55.32
CA LYS A 179 -14.57 -1.69 56.64
C LYS A 179 -13.68 -0.96 57.65
#